data_AF-A0A9P7F904-F1
#
_entry.id   AF-A0A9P7F904-F1
#
_cell.length_a   1.000
_cell.length_b   1.000
_cell.length_c   1.000
_cell.angle_alpha   90.00
_cell.angle_beta   90.00
_cell.angle_gamma   90.00
#
_symmetry.space_group_name_H-M   'P 1'
#
loop_
_entity.id
_entity.type
_entity.pdbx_description
1 polymer ?
#
loop_
_entity_poly.entity_id
_entity_poly.type
_entity_poly.pdbx_seq_one_letter_code
_entity_poly.pdbx_strand_id
1 'polypeptide(L)'
;MSAPDTFGLQLAKYTNVAASAILIYDYFVTLHSEVQWTWGRKWGIIRTTFTISRYAPFAGALMTSYSAIKTWGTQDCAPFNDAVNGIHFLGIIASEGLLIFRVYAFSGNKKTYLIILLSFGLAILVTCAILSAAPINFNIPGVGPPCVFEGARSSALPYGVLMFFEIVLMSTTVCLRYRHYLGSHSALVRSIYRDGLLYMFCIMMISMVNVIIIAVLPLSYSETLNVPQIVAHSVLASRILFNLQVSAERPLLLTDQSTTSMELLSRPRTFKARPGGSEIASQPDEA
;
A
#
# COMPACT_ATOMS: atom_id res chain seq x y z
N MET A 1 1.75 -41.85 -2.26
CA MET A 1 1.07 -40.88 -1.37
C MET A 1 2.01 -40.61 -0.21
N SER A 2 2.78 -39.51 -0.29
CA SER A 2 3.43 -38.94 0.88
C SER A 2 2.32 -38.44 1.82
N ALA A 3 2.43 -38.71 3.12
CA ALA A 3 1.53 -38.13 4.10
C ALA A 3 1.45 -36.61 3.88
N PRO A 4 0.28 -35.96 4.07
CA PRO A 4 0.22 -34.51 4.04
C PRO A 4 1.24 -33.98 5.06
N ASP A 5 2.15 -33.10 4.62
CA ASP A 5 3.18 -32.50 5.46
C ASP A 5 2.49 -31.61 6.49
N THR A 6 2.07 -32.21 7.60
CA THR A 6 1.37 -31.56 8.72
C THR A 6 2.11 -30.32 9.21
N PHE A 7 3.45 -30.34 9.10
CA PHE A 7 4.31 -29.20 9.41
C PHE A 7 4.06 -27.99 8.51
N GLY A 8 3.97 -28.17 7.18
CA GLY A 8 3.73 -27.07 6.24
C GLY A 8 2.38 -26.39 6.50
N LEU A 9 1.36 -27.20 6.79
CA LEU A 9 0.03 -26.70 7.15
C LEU A 9 0.03 -25.90 8.46
N GLN A 10 0.73 -26.38 9.49
CA GLN A 10 0.87 -25.65 10.75
C GLN A 10 1.63 -24.34 10.55
N LEU A 11 2.70 -24.36 9.76
CA LEU A 11 3.49 -23.18 9.44
C LEU A 11 2.62 -22.11 8.75
N ALA A 12 1.80 -22.50 7.78
CA ALA A 12 0.87 -21.59 7.12
C ALA A 12 -0.13 -20.96 8.12
N LYS A 13 -0.70 -21.75 9.03
CA LYS A 13 -1.61 -21.25 10.08
C LYS A 13 -0.93 -20.21 10.98
N TYR A 14 0.23 -20.53 11.54
CA TYR A 14 0.96 -19.60 12.42
C TYR A 14 1.37 -18.33 11.69
N THR A 15 1.82 -18.46 10.43
CA THR A 15 2.25 -17.33 9.60
C THR A 15 1.08 -16.40 9.28
N ASN A 16 -0.12 -16.94 9.00
CA ASN A 16 -1.32 -16.16 8.76
C ASN A 16 -1.80 -15.40 10.01
N VAL A 17 -1.73 -16.03 11.18
CA VAL A 17 -2.03 -15.36 12.45
C VAL A 17 -1.04 -14.23 12.74
N ALA A 18 0.26 -14.48 12.54
CA ALA A 18 1.30 -13.47 12.71
C ALA A 18 1.10 -12.28 11.74
N ALA A 19 0.80 -12.56 10.46
CA ALA A 19 0.51 -11.52 9.47
C ALA A 19 -0.73 -10.69 9.86
N SER A 20 -1.79 -11.33 10.37
CA SER A 20 -3.00 -10.65 10.84
C SER A 20 -2.70 -9.73 12.03
N ALA A 21 -1.85 -10.16 12.96
CA ALA A 21 -1.41 -9.33 14.08
C ALA A 21 -0.62 -8.10 13.60
N ILE A 22 0.27 -8.28 12.61
CA ILE A 22 1.02 -7.17 11.98
C ILE A 22 0.05 -6.19 11.30
N LEU A 23 -0.95 -6.68 10.59
CA LEU A 23 -1.96 -5.84 9.92
C LEU A 23 -2.71 -4.96 10.93
N ILE A 24 -3.18 -5.55 12.04
CA ILE A 24 -3.88 -4.84 13.10
C ILE A 24 -2.96 -3.80 13.76
N TYR A 25 -1.71 -4.19 14.06
CA TYR A 25 -0.73 -3.30 14.65
C TYR A 25 -0.43 -2.09 13.74
N ASP A 26 -0.16 -2.33 12.45
CA ASP A 26 0.12 -1.26 11.50
C ASP A 26 -1.09 -0.33 11.33
N TYR A 27 -2.31 -0.86 11.35
CA TYR A 27 -3.52 -0.05 11.29
C TYR A 27 -3.59 0.96 12.42
N PHE A 28 -3.40 0.53 13.67
CA PHE A 28 -3.42 1.46 14.81
C PHE A 28 -2.31 2.50 14.76
N VAL A 29 -1.10 2.09 14.37
CA VAL A 29 0.04 3.02 14.24
C VAL A 29 -0.20 4.08 13.16
N THR A 30 -0.85 3.69 12.07
CA THR A 30 -1.07 4.57 10.91
C THR A 30 -2.43 5.26 10.91
N LEU A 31 -3.30 4.97 11.89
CA LEU A 31 -4.65 5.54 12.01
C LEU A 31 -4.61 7.06 12.11
N HIS A 32 -3.67 7.62 12.87
CA HIS A 32 -3.52 9.07 12.99
C HIS A 32 -3.27 9.73 11.61
N SER A 33 -2.34 9.18 10.83
CA SER A 33 -2.08 9.64 9.47
C SER A 33 -3.29 9.42 8.56
N GLU A 34 -4.00 8.30 8.69
CA GLU A 34 -5.20 8.04 7.90
C GLU A 34 -6.30 9.08 8.14
N VAL A 35 -6.55 9.44 9.39
CA VAL A 35 -7.54 10.46 9.76
C VAL A 35 -7.14 11.82 9.18
N GLN A 36 -5.87 12.21 9.34
CA GLN A 36 -5.36 13.49 8.84
C GLN A 36 -5.47 13.60 7.32
N TRP A 37 -5.09 12.54 6.59
CA TRP A 37 -4.89 12.63 5.15
C TRP A 37 -6.04 12.10 4.29
N THR A 38 -6.90 11.25 4.85
CA THR A 38 -7.90 10.50 4.07
C THR A 38 -9.34 10.88 4.46
N TRP A 39 -9.65 11.03 5.75
CA TRP A 39 -11.04 11.13 6.21
C TRP A 39 -11.75 12.41 5.76
N GLY A 40 -11.05 13.55 5.72
CA GLY A 40 -11.62 14.85 5.31
C GLY A 40 -11.60 15.13 3.79
N ARG A 41 -11.00 14.26 2.95
CA ARG A 41 -10.86 14.50 1.51
C ARG A 41 -12.05 13.98 0.71
N LYS A 42 -12.35 14.56 -0.45
CA LYS A 42 -13.43 14.04 -1.33
C LYS A 42 -13.13 12.59 -1.79
N TRP A 43 -14.19 11.80 -1.96
CA TRP A 43 -14.06 10.46 -2.56
C TRP A 43 -13.62 10.60 -4.02
N GLY A 44 -12.50 9.97 -4.34
CA GLY A 44 -11.90 9.95 -5.66
C GLY A 44 -11.09 8.67 -5.84
N ILE A 45 -10.59 8.43 -7.05
CA ILE A 45 -9.97 7.16 -7.45
C ILE A 45 -8.90 6.71 -6.44
N ILE A 46 -7.97 7.59 -6.08
CA ILE A 46 -6.87 7.28 -5.14
C ILE A 46 -7.40 6.90 -3.76
N ARG A 47 -8.40 7.63 -3.24
CA ARG A 47 -9.00 7.34 -1.93
C ARG A 47 -9.72 6.00 -1.95
N THR A 48 -10.47 5.71 -3.01
CA THR A 48 -11.18 4.44 -3.17
C THR A 48 -10.19 3.28 -3.25
N THR A 49 -9.18 3.37 -4.13
CA THR A 49 -8.12 2.36 -4.26
C THR A 49 -7.38 2.16 -2.94
N PHE A 50 -7.06 3.24 -2.22
CA PHE A 50 -6.44 3.15 -0.89
C PHE A 50 -7.34 2.41 0.11
N THR A 51 -8.62 2.78 0.18
CA THR A 51 -9.59 2.15 1.07
C THR A 51 -9.68 0.64 0.78
N ILE A 52 -9.80 0.25 -0.48
CA ILE A 52 -9.84 -1.17 -0.86
C ILE A 52 -8.53 -1.88 -0.45
N SER A 53 -7.36 -1.29 -0.78
CA SER A 53 -6.06 -1.89 -0.44
C SER A 53 -5.87 -2.08 1.06
N ARG A 54 -6.49 -1.22 1.88
CA ARG A 54 -6.32 -1.21 3.33
C ARG A 54 -7.32 -2.11 4.05
N TYR A 55 -8.57 -2.17 3.59
CA TYR A 55 -9.64 -2.91 4.26
C TYR A 55 -9.88 -4.31 3.69
N ALA A 56 -9.56 -4.57 2.41
CA ALA A 56 -9.67 -5.91 1.83
C ALA A 56 -8.82 -6.99 2.55
N PRO A 57 -7.56 -6.70 2.97
CA PRO A 57 -6.76 -7.67 3.73
C PRO A 57 -7.39 -8.07 5.07
N PHE A 58 -8.14 -7.19 5.72
CA PHE A 58 -8.86 -7.54 6.96
C PHE A 58 -9.94 -8.57 6.68
N ALA A 59 -10.73 -8.36 5.62
CA ALA A 59 -11.74 -9.33 5.20
C ALA A 59 -11.10 -10.67 4.81
N GLY A 60 -10.02 -10.65 4.03
CA GLY A 60 -9.26 -11.84 3.66
C GLY A 60 -8.74 -12.60 4.88
N ALA A 61 -8.04 -11.92 5.78
CA ALA A 61 -7.49 -12.51 7.01
C ALA A 61 -8.58 -13.12 7.92
N LEU A 62 -9.72 -12.46 8.06
CA LEU A 62 -10.87 -12.98 8.82
C LEU A 62 -11.44 -14.24 8.17
N MET A 63 -11.63 -14.23 6.86
CA MET A 63 -12.16 -15.40 6.14
C MET A 63 -11.17 -16.57 6.13
N THR A 64 -9.87 -16.32 5.99
CA THR A 64 -8.82 -17.35 6.11
C THR A 64 -8.80 -17.95 7.52
N SER A 65 -8.94 -17.11 8.56
CA SER A 65 -9.02 -17.58 9.95
C SER A 65 -10.26 -18.43 10.19
N TYR A 66 -11.41 -18.02 9.64
CA TYR A 66 -12.64 -18.80 9.68
C TYR A 66 -12.49 -20.15 8.98
N SER A 67 -11.86 -20.18 7.80
CA SER A 67 -11.55 -21.42 7.07
C SER A 67 -10.67 -22.37 7.88
N ALA A 68 -9.73 -21.83 8.67
CA ALA A 68 -8.81 -22.63 9.46
C ALA A 68 -9.47 -23.36 10.64
N ILE A 69 -10.62 -22.87 11.10
CA ILE A 69 -11.37 -23.40 12.26
C ILE A 69 -12.55 -24.26 11.79
N LYS A 70 -13.17 -23.92 10.65
CA LYS A 70 -14.34 -24.64 10.12
C LYS A 70 -13.95 -26.02 9.59
N THR A 71 -14.62 -27.06 10.10
CA THR A 71 -14.57 -28.41 9.52
C THR A 71 -15.55 -28.52 8.36
N TRP A 72 -15.03 -28.71 7.14
CA TRP A 72 -15.82 -28.69 5.90
C TRP A 72 -16.63 -29.97 5.62
N GLY A 73 -16.45 -31.04 6.41
CA GLY A 73 -17.27 -32.26 6.29
C GLY A 73 -17.35 -32.78 4.85
N THR A 74 -18.57 -32.95 4.34
CA THR A 74 -18.88 -33.30 2.93
C THR A 74 -19.32 -32.10 2.09
N GLN A 75 -19.23 -30.88 2.62
CA GLN A 75 -19.75 -29.68 1.97
C GLN A 75 -18.69 -29.08 1.02
N ASP A 76 -19.10 -28.72 -0.19
CA ASP A 76 -18.20 -28.09 -1.17
C ASP A 76 -17.67 -26.75 -0.64
N CYS A 77 -16.37 -26.70 -0.41
CA CYS A 77 -15.63 -25.53 0.07
C CYS A 77 -15.16 -24.60 -1.05
N ALA A 78 -15.22 -25.07 -2.30
CA ALA A 78 -14.76 -24.34 -3.49
C ALA A 78 -15.29 -22.90 -3.58
N PRO A 79 -16.61 -22.62 -3.46
CA PRO A 79 -17.11 -21.25 -3.60
C PRO A 79 -16.59 -20.31 -2.49
N PHE A 80 -16.33 -20.85 -1.30
CA PHE A 80 -15.75 -20.06 -0.21
C PHE A 80 -14.27 -19.75 -0.48
N ASN A 81 -13.50 -20.73 -0.93
CA ASN A 81 -12.10 -20.54 -1.27
C ASN A 81 -11.94 -19.54 -2.45
N ASP A 82 -12.82 -19.62 -3.45
CA ASP A 82 -12.85 -18.68 -4.56
C ASP A 82 -13.17 -17.25 -4.08
N ALA A 83 -14.10 -17.10 -3.14
CA ALA A 83 -14.40 -15.80 -2.54
C ALA A 83 -13.20 -15.23 -1.75
N VAL A 84 -12.50 -16.07 -0.97
CA VAL A 84 -11.28 -15.68 -0.25
C VAL A 84 -10.20 -15.21 -1.24
N ASN A 85 -9.94 -15.99 -2.28
CA ASN A 85 -8.99 -15.63 -3.33
C ASN A 85 -9.39 -14.33 -4.04
N GLY A 86 -10.68 -14.14 -4.34
CA GLY A 86 -11.17 -12.90 -4.93
C GLY A 86 -10.87 -11.66 -4.10
N ILE A 87 -11.07 -11.73 -2.77
CA ILE A 87 -10.75 -10.63 -1.85
C ILE A 87 -9.24 -10.38 -1.78
N HIS A 88 -8.45 -11.45 -1.76
CA HIS A 88 -6.99 -11.36 -1.80
C HIS A 88 -6.49 -10.67 -3.08
N PHE A 89 -6.96 -11.10 -4.25
CA PHE A 89 -6.64 -10.46 -5.53
C PHE A 89 -7.07 -9.00 -5.57
N LEU A 90 -8.27 -8.69 -5.06
CA LEU A 90 -8.76 -7.31 -5.00
C LEU A 90 -7.84 -6.41 -4.17
N GLY A 91 -7.34 -6.91 -3.03
CA GLY A 91 -6.37 -6.20 -2.19
C GLY A 91 -5.03 -5.95 -2.89
N ILE A 92 -4.51 -6.95 -3.61
CA ILE A 92 -3.28 -6.83 -4.41
C ILE A 92 -3.47 -5.81 -5.53
N ILE A 93 -4.53 -5.95 -6.35
CA ILE A 93 -4.83 -5.03 -7.46
C ILE A 93 -4.94 -3.59 -6.96
N ALA A 94 -5.59 -3.38 -5.83
CA ALA A 94 -5.69 -2.07 -5.23
C ALA A 94 -4.32 -1.53 -4.78
N SER A 95 -3.50 -2.36 -4.14
CA SER A 95 -2.15 -1.98 -3.71
C SER A 95 -1.24 -1.64 -4.89
N GLU A 96 -1.27 -2.44 -5.96
CA GLU A 96 -0.58 -2.18 -7.22
C GLU A 96 -1.06 -0.87 -7.88
N GLY A 97 -2.37 -0.61 -7.83
CA GLY A 97 -2.95 0.65 -8.29
C GLY A 97 -2.34 1.88 -7.58
N LEU A 98 -2.05 1.79 -6.28
CA LEU A 98 -1.36 2.86 -5.55
C LEU A 98 0.09 3.03 -6.00
N LEU A 99 0.80 1.93 -6.31
CA LEU A 99 2.16 1.98 -6.85
C LEU A 99 2.19 2.61 -8.25
N ILE A 100 1.24 2.26 -9.12
CA ILE A 100 1.07 2.89 -10.44
C ILE A 100 0.79 4.39 -10.28
N PHE A 101 -0.11 4.77 -9.38
CA PHE A 101 -0.42 6.18 -9.12
C PHE A 101 0.81 6.96 -8.68
N ARG A 102 1.67 6.34 -7.88
CA ARG A 102 2.94 6.93 -7.48
C ARG A 102 3.89 7.12 -8.66
N VAL A 103 4.03 6.14 -9.55
CA VAL A 103 4.83 6.28 -10.77
C VAL A 103 4.29 7.43 -11.63
N TYR A 104 2.97 7.54 -11.76
CA TYR A 104 2.30 8.64 -12.44
C TYR A 104 2.66 10.01 -11.84
N ALA A 105 2.57 10.15 -10.51
CA ALA A 105 2.94 11.38 -9.82
C ALA A 105 4.43 11.75 -10.07
N PHE A 106 5.35 10.79 -9.98
CA PHE A 106 6.77 11.03 -10.23
C PHE A 106 7.13 11.29 -11.69
N SER A 107 6.29 10.84 -12.63
CA SER A 107 6.49 11.15 -14.04
C SER A 107 6.18 12.62 -14.41
N GLY A 108 5.76 13.43 -13.45
CA GLY A 108 5.27 14.79 -13.67
C GLY A 108 3.86 14.81 -14.23
N ASN A 109 2.99 13.90 -13.76
CA ASN A 109 1.59 13.76 -14.19
C ASN A 109 1.40 13.45 -15.69
N LYS A 110 2.41 12.84 -16.32
CA LYS A 110 2.32 12.41 -17.72
C LYS A 110 1.43 11.18 -17.84
N LYS A 111 0.25 11.35 -18.43
CA LYS A 111 -0.76 10.30 -18.59
C LYS A 111 -0.24 9.07 -19.34
N THR A 112 0.81 9.22 -20.16
CA THR A 112 1.47 8.13 -20.89
C THR A 112 1.89 6.98 -19.96
N TYR A 113 2.56 7.26 -18.84
CA TYR A 113 3.02 6.20 -17.93
C TYR A 113 1.85 5.49 -17.24
N LEU A 114 0.81 6.25 -16.88
CA LEU A 114 -0.41 5.69 -16.29
C LEU A 114 -1.12 4.74 -17.27
N ILE A 115 -1.30 5.17 -18.53
CA ILE A 115 -1.97 4.36 -19.56
C ILE A 115 -1.18 3.09 -19.85
N ILE A 116 0.15 3.20 -20.03
CA ILE A 116 1.01 2.04 -20.30
C ILE A 116 0.95 1.05 -19.14
N LEU A 117 1.17 1.48 -17.90
CA LEU A 117 1.17 0.58 -16.74
C LEU A 117 -0.21 -0.04 -16.49
N LEU A 118 -1.28 0.73 -16.66
CA LEU A 118 -2.64 0.21 -16.51
C LEU A 118 -3.00 -0.79 -17.61
N SER A 119 -2.62 -0.51 -18.87
CA SER A 119 -2.82 -1.45 -19.98
C SER A 119 -2.06 -2.76 -19.77
N PHE A 120 -0.84 -2.65 -19.24
CA PHE A 120 0.00 -3.81 -18.97
C PHE A 120 -0.56 -4.64 -17.80
N GLY A 121 -0.97 -3.98 -16.71
CA GLY A 121 -1.67 -4.64 -15.59
C GLY A 121 -2.99 -5.29 -16.02
N LEU A 122 -3.78 -4.62 -16.87
CA LEU A 122 -5.03 -5.19 -17.39
C LEU A 122 -4.76 -6.43 -18.26
N ALA A 123 -3.76 -6.39 -19.13
CA ALA A 123 -3.37 -7.54 -19.95
C ALA A 123 -3.00 -8.74 -19.06
N ILE A 124 -2.22 -8.51 -18.00
CA ILE A 124 -1.87 -9.53 -17.02
C ILE A 124 -3.11 -10.15 -16.36
N LEU A 125 -4.04 -9.31 -15.89
CA LEU A 125 -5.27 -9.78 -15.26
C LEU A 125 -6.12 -10.63 -16.20
N VAL A 126 -6.26 -10.19 -17.46
CA VAL A 126 -6.97 -10.93 -18.50
C VAL A 126 -6.29 -12.27 -18.78
N THR A 127 -4.95 -12.30 -18.91
CA THR A 127 -4.20 -13.55 -19.09
C THR A 127 -4.40 -14.50 -17.91
N CYS A 128 -4.35 -14.01 -16.67
CA CYS A 128 -4.59 -14.83 -15.48
C CYS A 128 -6.02 -15.39 -15.44
N ALA A 129 -7.02 -14.58 -15.81
CA ALA A 129 -8.43 -15.00 -15.86
C ALA A 129 -8.66 -16.09 -16.93
N ILE A 130 -8.07 -15.92 -18.12
CA ILE A 130 -8.16 -16.92 -19.20
C ILE A 130 -7.50 -18.24 -18.80
N LEU A 131 -6.29 -18.18 -18.21
CA LEU A 131 -5.59 -19.37 -17.73
C LEU A 131 -6.34 -20.08 -16.60
N SER A 132 -7.05 -19.34 -15.75
CA SER A 132 -7.88 -19.90 -14.68
C SER A 132 -9.17 -20.53 -15.20
N ALA A 133 -9.74 -20.00 -16.29
CA ALA A 133 -10.94 -20.51 -16.94
C ALA A 133 -10.68 -21.73 -17.85
N ALA A 134 -9.41 -22.04 -18.15
CA ALA A 134 -9.00 -23.22 -18.91
C ALA A 134 -8.38 -24.26 -17.95
N PRO A 135 -9.18 -25.04 -17.21
CA PRO A 135 -8.65 -26.02 -16.28
C PRO A 135 -7.87 -27.10 -17.03
N ILE A 136 -6.57 -27.16 -16.80
CA ILE A 136 -5.76 -28.35 -17.11
C ILE A 136 -6.17 -29.41 -16.08
N ASN A 137 -7.23 -30.16 -16.40
CA ASN A 137 -7.75 -31.22 -15.55
C ASN A 137 -6.74 -32.37 -15.46
N PHE A 138 -5.86 -32.34 -14.46
CA PHE A 138 -5.26 -33.57 -13.96
C PHE A 138 -6.31 -34.27 -13.09
N ASN A 139 -7.23 -34.96 -13.76
CA ASN A 139 -8.25 -35.79 -13.13
C ASN A 139 -7.54 -36.97 -12.43
N ILE A 140 -7.19 -36.80 -11.16
CA ILE A 140 -6.77 -37.89 -10.29
C ILE A 140 -8.02 -38.37 -9.55
N PRO A 141 -8.58 -39.55 -9.88
CA PRO A 141 -9.79 -40.05 -9.23
C PRO A 141 -9.54 -40.28 -7.73
N GLY A 142 -10.40 -39.72 -6.88
CA GLY A 142 -10.43 -39.99 -5.43
C GLY A 142 -9.96 -38.87 -4.50
N VAL A 143 -9.53 -37.72 -5.02
CA VAL A 143 -9.17 -36.55 -4.20
C VAL A 143 -10.23 -35.47 -4.43
N GLY A 144 -11.09 -35.25 -3.43
CA GLY A 144 -12.04 -34.13 -3.43
C GLY A 144 -11.31 -32.78 -3.52
N PRO A 145 -11.99 -31.69 -3.91
CA PRO A 145 -11.35 -30.37 -3.99
C PRO A 145 -10.66 -30.05 -2.66
N PRO A 146 -9.38 -29.61 -2.67
CA PRO A 146 -8.64 -29.41 -1.43
C PRO A 146 -9.28 -28.27 -0.64
N CYS A 147 -10.08 -28.64 0.35
CA CYS A 147 -10.72 -27.70 1.28
C CYS A 147 -9.76 -27.16 2.35
N VAL A 148 -8.47 -27.50 2.25
CA VAL A 148 -7.45 -27.20 3.26
C VAL A 148 -6.17 -26.77 2.57
N PHE A 149 -5.87 -25.46 2.58
CA PHE A 149 -4.54 -24.84 2.40
C PHE A 149 -3.58 -25.50 1.38
N GLU A 150 -4.12 -26.04 0.28
CA GLU A 150 -3.34 -26.59 -0.81
C GLU A 150 -3.74 -25.81 -2.05
N GLY A 151 -2.84 -24.92 -2.47
CA GLY A 151 -2.96 -24.20 -3.72
C GLY A 151 -2.76 -25.15 -4.90
N ALA A 152 -3.35 -24.83 -6.04
CA ALA A 152 -2.99 -25.49 -7.28
C ALA A 152 -1.60 -25.01 -7.73
N ARG A 153 -0.80 -25.87 -8.38
CA ARG A 153 0.46 -25.41 -9.02
C ARG A 153 0.23 -24.32 -10.06
N SER A 154 -0.98 -24.23 -10.62
CA SER A 154 -1.39 -23.13 -11.50
C SER A 154 -1.33 -21.76 -10.81
N SER A 155 -1.39 -21.68 -9.48
CA SER A 155 -1.20 -20.45 -8.71
C SER A 155 0.22 -19.88 -8.82
N ALA A 156 1.23 -20.66 -9.24
CA ALA A 156 2.58 -20.14 -9.48
C ALA A 156 2.63 -19.07 -10.58
N LEU A 157 1.79 -19.24 -11.62
CA LEU A 157 1.74 -18.34 -12.77
C LEU A 157 1.29 -16.92 -12.40
N PRO A 158 0.14 -16.68 -11.72
CA PRO A 158 -0.28 -15.33 -11.37
C PRO A 158 0.73 -14.61 -10.47
N TYR A 159 1.36 -15.31 -9.51
CA TYR A 159 2.42 -14.72 -8.69
C TYR A 159 3.69 -14.42 -9.48
N GLY A 160 4.09 -15.29 -10.42
CA GLY A 160 5.23 -15.04 -11.30
C GLY A 160 5.02 -13.82 -12.20
N VAL A 161 3.81 -13.66 -12.73
CA VAL A 161 3.46 -12.48 -13.55
C VAL A 161 3.33 -11.22 -12.70
N LEU A 162 2.80 -11.32 -11.48
CA LEU A 162 2.80 -10.22 -10.50
C LEU A 162 4.23 -9.76 -10.19
N MET A 163 5.15 -10.69 -9.92
CA MET A 163 6.56 -10.38 -9.69
C MET A 163 7.19 -9.66 -10.90
N PHE A 164 6.87 -10.11 -12.12
CA PHE A 164 7.32 -9.42 -13.33
C PHE A 164 6.78 -7.98 -13.40
N PHE A 165 5.50 -7.77 -13.05
CA PHE A 165 4.90 -6.45 -13.00
C PHE A 165 5.58 -5.54 -11.96
N GLU A 166 5.88 -6.05 -10.78
CA GLU A 166 6.60 -5.32 -9.73
C GLU A 166 8.01 -4.92 -10.18
N ILE A 167 8.72 -5.80 -10.92
CA ILE A 167 10.02 -5.48 -11.52
C ILE A 167 9.88 -4.33 -12.53
N VAL A 168 8.84 -4.34 -13.36
CA VAL A 168 8.54 -3.25 -14.30
C VAL A 168 8.24 -1.94 -13.57
N LEU A 169 7.43 -1.97 -12.50
CA LEU A 169 7.15 -0.79 -11.68
C LEU A 169 8.41 -0.25 -10.99
N MET A 170 9.20 -1.13 -10.40
CA MET A 170 10.44 -0.79 -9.72
C MET A 170 11.43 -0.17 -10.70
N SER A 171 11.71 -0.84 -11.83
CA SER A 171 12.63 -0.35 -12.84
C SER A 171 12.18 0.99 -13.42
N THR A 172 10.89 1.17 -13.70
CA THR A 172 10.33 2.46 -14.13
C THR A 172 10.54 3.54 -13.09
N THR A 173 10.30 3.24 -11.81
CA THR A 173 10.50 4.19 -10.70
C THR A 173 11.97 4.59 -10.56
N VAL A 174 12.89 3.64 -10.67
CA VAL A 174 14.35 3.88 -10.62
C VAL A 174 14.80 4.72 -11.83
N CYS A 175 14.32 4.41 -13.04
CA CYS A 175 14.63 5.17 -14.24
C CYS A 175 14.13 6.62 -14.16
N LEU A 176 12.89 6.82 -13.71
CA LEU A 176 12.34 8.16 -13.49
C LEU A 176 13.12 8.93 -12.43
N ARG A 177 13.50 8.25 -11.33
CA ARG A 177 14.36 8.83 -10.30
C ARG A 177 15.71 9.26 -10.87
N TYR A 178 16.37 8.39 -11.64
CA TYR A 178 17.66 8.70 -12.23
C TYR A 178 17.56 9.93 -13.14
N ARG A 179 16.56 9.98 -14.02
CA ARG A 179 16.30 11.15 -14.88
C ARG A 179 16.04 12.43 -14.08
N HIS A 180 15.26 12.36 -13.00
CA HIS A 180 14.99 13.52 -12.16
C HIS A 180 16.23 13.96 -11.34
N TYR A 181 17.08 13.00 -10.94
CA TYR A 181 18.32 13.27 -10.22
C TYR A 181 19.33 14.06 -11.07
N LEU A 182 19.39 13.79 -12.37
CA LEU A 182 20.22 14.56 -13.31
C LEU A 182 19.80 16.03 -13.46
N GLY A 183 18.57 16.39 -13.08
CA GLY A 183 18.03 17.75 -13.23
C GLY A 183 17.76 18.53 -11.94
N SER A 184 17.81 17.89 -10.76
CA SER A 184 17.45 18.56 -9.49
C SER A 184 18.20 17.99 -8.28
N HIS A 185 18.89 18.87 -7.55
CA HIS A 185 19.75 18.53 -6.40
C HIS A 185 19.08 18.66 -5.02
N SER A 186 17.75 18.69 -4.94
CA SER A 186 17.06 18.87 -3.65
C SER A 186 17.22 17.65 -2.72
N ALA A 187 17.74 17.87 -1.51
CA ALA A 187 17.92 16.84 -0.49
C ALA A 187 16.58 16.23 0.00
N LEU A 188 15.49 17.01 -0.05
CA LEU A 188 14.16 16.57 0.34
C LEU A 188 13.61 15.51 -0.63
N VAL A 189 13.81 15.74 -1.93
CA VAL A 189 13.50 14.77 -2.99
C VAL A 189 14.27 13.47 -2.75
N ARG A 190 15.57 13.55 -2.45
CA ARG A 190 16.42 12.36 -2.22
C ARG A 190 15.91 11.44 -1.10
N SER A 191 15.45 11.98 0.03
CA SER A 191 14.95 11.15 1.15
C SER A 191 13.65 10.43 0.77
N ILE A 192 12.70 11.13 0.15
CA ILE A 192 11.40 10.59 -0.26
C ILE A 192 11.56 9.43 -1.24
N TYR A 193 12.48 9.59 -2.19
CA TYR A 193 12.79 8.55 -3.16
C TYR A 193 13.51 7.36 -2.54
N ARG A 194 14.36 7.55 -1.52
CA ARG A 194 15.05 6.44 -0.84
C ARG A 194 14.05 5.58 -0.08
N ASP A 195 13.22 6.20 0.75
CA ASP A 195 12.35 5.47 1.66
C ASP A 195 11.28 4.72 0.87
N GLY A 196 10.73 5.34 -0.17
CA GLY A 196 9.72 4.69 -0.98
C GLY A 196 10.24 3.68 -2.01
N LEU A 197 11.50 3.73 -2.44
CA LEU A 197 12.09 2.63 -3.22
C LEU A 197 12.36 1.41 -2.34
N LEU A 198 12.79 1.63 -1.08
CA LEU A 198 13.00 0.54 -0.14
C LEU A 198 11.70 -0.24 0.08
N TYR A 199 10.57 0.45 0.26
CA TYR A 199 9.27 -0.23 0.38
C TYR A 199 8.87 -1.04 -0.87
N MET A 200 9.04 -0.49 -2.06
CA MET A 200 8.79 -1.24 -3.31
C MET A 200 9.73 -2.45 -3.44
N PHE A 201 10.96 -2.34 -2.96
CA PHE A 201 11.94 -3.43 -3.02
C PHE A 201 11.56 -4.55 -2.05
N CYS A 202 11.09 -4.20 -0.85
CA CYS A 202 10.53 -5.16 0.10
C CYS A 202 9.33 -5.91 -0.49
N ILE A 203 8.40 -5.23 -1.16
CA ILE A 203 7.25 -5.88 -1.85
C ILE A 203 7.77 -6.92 -2.85
N MET A 204 8.65 -6.50 -3.77
CA MET A 204 9.22 -7.37 -4.79
C MET A 204 9.95 -8.58 -4.21
N MET A 205 10.70 -8.41 -3.12
CA MET A 205 11.38 -9.51 -2.45
C MET A 205 10.40 -10.50 -1.82
N ILE A 206 9.32 -10.03 -1.21
CA ILE A 206 8.28 -10.90 -0.62
C ILE A 206 7.59 -11.70 -1.73
N SER A 207 7.23 -11.06 -2.84
CA SER A 207 6.65 -11.71 -4.01
C SER A 207 7.61 -12.74 -4.63
N MET A 208 8.91 -12.43 -4.73
CA MET A 208 9.93 -13.39 -5.18
C MET A 208 9.99 -14.63 -4.28
N VAL A 209 10.03 -14.43 -2.96
CA VAL A 209 10.05 -15.56 -2.00
C VAL A 209 8.77 -16.38 -2.14
N ASN A 210 7.61 -15.76 -2.31
CA ASN A 210 6.35 -16.49 -2.53
C ASN A 210 6.39 -17.33 -3.81
N VAL A 211 6.87 -16.77 -4.93
CA VAL A 211 7.05 -17.52 -6.18
C VAL A 211 7.98 -18.72 -6.00
N ILE A 212 9.09 -18.54 -5.28
CA ILE A 212 10.04 -19.63 -4.99
C ILE A 212 9.39 -20.72 -4.15
N ILE A 213 8.62 -20.36 -3.12
CA ILE A 213 7.92 -21.35 -2.29
C ILE A 213 6.96 -22.16 -3.13
N ILE A 214 6.14 -21.52 -3.96
CA ILE A 214 5.15 -22.23 -4.79
C ILE A 214 5.85 -23.09 -5.86
N ALA A 215 6.99 -22.66 -6.40
CA ALA A 215 7.71 -23.38 -7.46
C ALA A 215 8.54 -24.57 -6.94
N VAL A 216 9.14 -24.45 -5.75
CA VAL A 216 10.14 -25.40 -5.24
C VAL A 216 9.59 -26.29 -4.13
N LEU A 217 8.74 -25.77 -3.24
CA LEU A 217 8.25 -26.52 -2.08
C LEU A 217 6.99 -27.34 -2.41
N PRO A 218 6.64 -28.33 -1.55
CA PRO A 218 5.38 -29.06 -1.65
C PRO A 218 4.17 -28.12 -1.58
N LEU A 219 3.04 -28.55 -2.17
CA LEU A 219 1.80 -27.76 -2.19
C LEU A 219 1.30 -27.36 -0.80
N SER A 220 1.63 -28.14 0.24
CA SER A 220 1.30 -27.83 1.63
C SER A 220 1.92 -26.53 2.15
N TYR A 221 2.91 -25.95 1.44
CA TYR A 221 3.53 -24.67 1.79
C TYR A 221 3.02 -23.49 0.94
N SER A 222 2.25 -23.72 -0.12
CA SER A 222 1.90 -22.69 -1.12
C SER A 222 1.12 -21.52 -0.52
N GLU A 223 0.33 -21.77 0.53
CA GLU A 223 -0.49 -20.76 1.20
C GLU A 223 0.23 -20.06 2.36
N THR A 224 1.48 -20.42 2.66
CA THR A 224 2.22 -19.90 3.81
C THR A 224 2.46 -18.40 3.71
N LEU A 225 2.77 -17.90 2.51
CA LEU A 225 3.08 -16.49 2.27
C LEU A 225 1.95 -15.70 1.63
N ASN A 226 0.80 -16.32 1.35
CA ASN A 226 -0.33 -15.64 0.71
C ASN A 226 -0.84 -14.45 1.56
N VAL A 227 -1.25 -14.70 2.81
CA VAL A 227 -1.70 -13.63 3.72
C VAL A 227 -0.56 -12.64 4.06
N PRO A 228 0.66 -13.07 4.43
CA PRO A 228 1.79 -12.16 4.63
C PRO A 228 2.07 -11.25 3.44
N GLN A 229 2.02 -11.77 2.22
CA GLN A 229 2.22 -10.98 1.01
C GLN A 229 1.19 -9.87 0.93
N ILE A 230 -0.10 -10.20 1.07
CA ILE A 230 -1.19 -9.22 0.96
C ILE A 230 -1.11 -8.17 2.06
N VAL A 231 -0.82 -8.58 3.29
CA VAL A 231 -0.59 -7.66 4.42
C VAL A 231 0.59 -6.74 4.10
N ALA A 232 1.70 -7.28 3.58
CA ALA A 232 2.85 -6.48 3.21
C ALA A 232 2.52 -5.47 2.10
N HIS A 233 1.83 -5.88 1.02
CA HIS A 233 1.37 -4.97 -0.03
C HIS A 233 0.52 -3.83 0.55
N SER A 234 -0.44 -4.16 1.42
CA SER A 234 -1.33 -3.17 2.04
C SER A 234 -0.60 -2.17 2.94
N VAL A 235 0.24 -2.67 3.85
CA VAL A 235 1.02 -1.86 4.79
C VAL A 235 2.01 -0.96 4.04
N LEU A 236 2.75 -1.55 3.09
CA LEU A 236 3.76 -0.84 2.33
C LEU A 236 3.12 0.19 1.40
N ALA A 237 2.01 -0.15 0.72
CA ALA A 237 1.28 0.81 -0.11
C ALA A 237 0.68 1.97 0.72
N SER A 238 0.16 1.68 1.91
CA SER A 238 -0.32 2.71 2.85
C SER A 238 0.79 3.67 3.26
N ARG A 239 1.94 3.14 3.71
CA ARG A 239 3.10 3.95 4.13
C ARG A 239 3.65 4.78 2.98
N ILE A 240 3.70 4.20 1.78
CA ILE A 240 4.10 4.91 0.57
C ILE A 240 3.16 6.10 0.31
N LEU A 241 1.84 5.90 0.39
CA LEU A 241 0.86 6.96 0.15
C LEU A 241 0.97 8.09 1.18
N PHE A 242 1.08 7.77 2.48
CA PHE A 242 1.22 8.78 3.52
C PHE A 242 2.52 9.57 3.36
N ASN A 243 3.63 8.90 3.07
CA ASN A 243 4.91 9.58 2.84
C ASN A 243 4.84 10.55 1.64
N LEU A 244 4.10 10.20 0.59
CA LEU A 244 3.86 11.12 -0.53
C LEU A 244 3.02 12.33 -0.12
N GLN A 245 1.96 12.12 0.66
CA GLN A 245 1.06 13.19 1.10
C GLN A 245 1.75 14.19 2.03
N VAL A 246 2.50 13.69 3.03
CA VAL A 246 3.34 14.51 3.92
C VAL A 246 4.36 15.33 3.11
N SER A 247 4.90 14.72 2.06
CA SER A 247 5.88 15.39 1.20
C SER A 247 5.26 16.47 0.31
N ALA A 248 4.02 16.30 -0.13
CA ALA A 248 3.30 17.28 -0.92
C ALA A 248 2.89 18.52 -0.10
N GLU A 249 2.60 18.35 1.20
CA GLU A 249 2.21 19.48 2.07
C GLU A 249 3.41 20.29 2.58
N ARG A 250 4.58 19.67 2.80
CA ARG A 250 5.75 20.35 3.36
C ARG A 250 6.16 21.64 2.61
N PRO A 251 6.25 21.68 1.28
CA PRO A 251 6.56 22.90 0.53
C PRO A 251 5.53 24.02 0.72
N LEU A 252 4.24 23.66 0.87
CA LEU A 252 3.17 24.63 1.09
C LEU A 252 3.32 25.30 2.46
N LEU A 253 3.62 24.52 3.50
CA LEU A 253 3.86 25.04 4.84
C LEU A 253 5.08 25.98 4.92
N LEU A 254 6.18 25.64 4.23
CA LEU A 254 7.35 26.51 4.17
C LEU A 254 7.05 27.83 3.43
N THR A 255 6.25 27.77 2.37
CA THR A 255 5.82 28.96 1.64
C THR A 255 4.96 29.85 2.54
N ASP A 256 3.98 29.27 3.22
CA ASP A 256 3.08 29.99 4.13
C ASP A 256 3.83 30.62 5.33
N GLN A 257 4.78 29.89 5.92
CA GLN A 257 5.66 30.43 6.97
C GLN A 257 6.53 31.58 6.47
N SER A 258 7.06 31.50 5.24
CA SER A 258 7.86 32.58 4.65
C SER A 258 7.01 33.83 4.37
N THR A 259 5.79 33.67 3.87
CA THR A 259 4.84 34.77 3.64
C THR A 259 4.41 35.42 4.95
N THR A 260 4.06 34.62 5.97
CA THR A 260 3.69 35.12 7.30
C THR A 260 4.85 35.85 7.98
N SER A 261 6.07 35.35 7.85
CA SER A 261 7.26 36.01 8.39
C SER A 261 7.56 37.33 7.67
N MET A 262 7.37 37.39 6.34
CA MET A 262 7.48 38.64 5.59
C MET A 262 6.40 39.65 5.98
N GLU A 263 5.15 39.24 6.21
CA GLU A 263 4.08 40.12 6.72
C GLU A 263 4.36 40.64 8.14
N LEU A 264 4.92 39.80 9.01
CA LEU A 264 5.29 40.22 10.37
C LEU A 264 6.48 41.21 10.38
N LEU A 265 7.40 41.10 9.41
CA LEU A 265 8.52 42.03 9.25
C LEU A 265 8.13 43.33 8.52
N SER A 266 7.10 43.31 7.66
CA SER A 266 6.62 44.50 6.95
C SER A 266 5.63 45.34 7.76
N ARG A 267 5.06 44.82 8.86
CA ARG A 267 4.29 45.62 9.81
C ARG A 267 5.18 46.68 10.48
N PRO A 268 4.90 47.99 10.31
CA PRO A 268 5.68 49.03 10.97
C PRO A 268 5.54 48.87 12.49
N ARG A 269 6.66 48.71 13.19
CA ARG A 269 6.71 48.78 14.66
C ARG A 269 6.33 50.21 15.07
N THR A 270 5.05 50.46 15.29
CA THR A 270 4.60 51.68 15.97
C THR A 270 4.97 51.57 17.44
N PHE A 271 6.20 51.98 17.75
CA PHE A 271 6.64 52.24 19.12
C PHE A 271 5.84 53.44 19.63
N LYS A 272 4.76 53.16 20.38
CA LYS A 272 3.94 54.20 21.00
C LYS A 272 4.75 54.77 22.18
N ALA A 273 5.53 55.82 21.91
CA ALA A 273 6.19 56.60 22.94
C ALA A 273 5.13 57.23 23.85
N ARG A 274 5.25 56.98 25.15
CA ARG A 274 4.41 57.54 26.21
C ARG A 274 4.75 59.04 26.34
N PRO A 275 3.82 59.99 26.10
CA PRO A 275 4.15 61.40 26.29
C PRO A 275 4.25 61.69 27.79
N GLY A 276 5.37 62.29 28.19
CA GLY A 276 5.57 62.85 29.52
C GLY A 276 4.68 64.07 29.69
N GLY A 277 3.96 64.12 30.82
CA GLY A 277 3.19 65.28 31.23
C GLY A 277 4.09 66.28 31.96
N SER A 278 4.14 67.51 31.44
CA SER A 278 4.61 68.68 32.17
C SER A 278 3.71 69.86 31.78
N GLU A 279 2.71 70.15 32.61
CA GLU A 279 1.97 71.41 32.61
C GLU A 279 2.27 72.13 33.92
N ILE A 280 2.99 73.26 33.81
CA ILE A 280 3.16 74.29 34.83
C ILE A 280 2.81 75.61 34.16
N ALA A 281 1.99 76.42 34.85
CA ALA A 281 1.79 77.87 34.79
C ALA A 281 0.28 78.21 34.68
N SER A 282 -0.43 78.45 35.78
CA SER A 282 -0.48 79.67 36.62
C SER A 282 -1.66 80.59 36.23
N GLN A 283 -2.72 80.56 37.08
CA GLN A 283 -3.45 81.67 37.76
C GLN A 283 -3.78 83.00 37.01
N PRO A 284 -4.73 83.86 37.48
CA PRO A 284 -5.55 83.82 38.70
C PRO A 284 -7.04 84.29 38.57
N ASP A 285 -7.73 84.33 39.72
CA ASP A 285 -8.90 85.15 40.15
C ASP A 285 -10.27 84.88 39.46
N GLU A 286 -11.45 84.92 40.12
CA GLU A 286 -11.92 85.67 41.28
C GLU A 286 -13.29 85.08 41.73
N ALA A 287 -13.61 85.20 43.04
CA ALA A 287 -14.92 85.05 43.72
C ALA A 287 -15.55 83.65 43.90
#